data_AF-A0A2E8L9G8-F1
#
_entry.id   AF-A0A2E8L9G8-F1
#
_cell.length_a   1.000
_cell.length_b   1.000
_cell.length_c   1.000
_cell.angle_alpha   90.00
_cell.angle_beta   90.00
_cell.angle_gamma   90.00
#
_symmetry.space_group_name_H-M   'P 1'
#
loop_
_entity.id
_entity.type
_entity.pdbx_description
1 polymer ?
#
loop_
_entity_poly.entity_id
_entity_poly.type
_entity_poly.pdbx_seq_one_letter_code
_entity_poly.pdbx_strand_id
1 'polypeptide(L)' 'MTDTLMTKTQLLVEAEEFDDHGGWLLDSQFEIQMGSPYLLAHGLGRPVEDAITTVEIPETAEYTVWVRAKDWVPSHSPGR' A
#
# COMPACT_ATOMS: atom_id res chain seq x y z
N MET A 1 23.07 -29.94 -15.12
CA MET A 1 22.56 -29.29 -13.90
C MET A 1 22.23 -27.87 -14.31
N THR A 2 21.00 -27.64 -14.79
CA THR A 2 20.53 -26.32 -15.21
C THR A 2 20.15 -25.57 -13.95
N ASP A 3 20.91 -24.52 -13.67
CA ASP A 3 20.61 -23.55 -12.62
C ASP A 3 19.38 -22.76 -13.09
N THR A 4 18.19 -23.16 -12.62
CA THR A 4 16.98 -22.38 -12.86
C THR A 4 17.15 -21.09 -12.07
N LEU A 5 17.42 -19.99 -12.77
CA LEU A 5 17.29 -18.64 -12.22
C LEU A 5 15.86 -18.51 -11.69
N MET A 6 15.66 -18.66 -10.38
CA MET A 6 14.40 -18.33 -9.74
C MET A 6 14.21 -16.83 -9.89
N THR A 7 13.37 -16.42 -10.83
CA THR A 7 12.89 -15.04 -10.91
C THR A 7 12.14 -14.75 -9.62
N LYS A 8 12.66 -13.83 -8.81
CA LYS A 8 11.95 -13.32 -7.64
C LYS A 8 10.71 -12.57 -8.13
N THR A 9 9.55 -13.21 -8.05
CA THR A 9 8.28 -12.56 -8.37
C THR A 9 7.98 -11.56 -7.27
N GLN A 10 8.07 -10.27 -7.59
CA GLN A 10 7.64 -9.19 -6.70
C GLN A 10 6.26 -8.74 -7.17
N LEU A 11 5.28 -8.77 -6.27
CA LEU A 11 3.96 -8.20 -6.52
C LEU A 11 3.95 -6.76 -5.98
N LEU A 12 3.70 -5.80 -6.87
CA LEU A 12 3.45 -4.42 -6.51
C LEU A 12 1.94 -4.20 -6.57
N VAL A 13 1.35 -3.76 -5.46
CA VAL A 13 -0.07 -3.43 -5.36
C VAL A 13 -0.16 -1.94 -5.07
N GLU A 14 -0.59 -1.17 -6.05
CA GLU A 14 -0.71 0.29 -5.92
C GLU A 14 -2.03 0.61 -5.20
N ALA A 15 -1.94 1.36 -4.10
CA ALA A 15 -3.09 1.65 -3.26
C ALA A 15 -4.15 2.52 -3.97
N GLU A 16 -3.73 3.33 -4.94
CA GLU A 16 -4.63 4.12 -5.78
C GLU A 16 -5.59 3.29 -6.64
N GLU A 17 -5.19 2.05 -6.97
CA GLU A 17 -5.96 1.12 -7.80
C GLU A 17 -6.85 0.18 -6.96
N PHE A 18 -6.96 0.40 -5.64
CA PHE A 18 -7.83 -0.42 -4.80
C PHE A 18 -9.29 -0.35 -5.27
N ASP A 19 -9.97 -1.49 -5.20
CA ASP A 19 -11.38 -1.63 -5.62
C ASP A 19 -12.33 -0.79 -4.76
N ASP A 20 -11.98 -0.61 -3.48
CA ASP A 20 -12.69 0.25 -2.54
C ASP A 20 -11.68 1.10 -1.74
N HIS A 21 -11.83 2.42 -1.78
CA HIS A 21 -11.00 3.32 -0.98
C HIS A 21 -11.53 3.51 0.45
N GLY A 22 -12.72 3.00 0.77
CA GLY A 22 -13.37 3.20 2.06
C GLY A 22 -13.48 4.69 2.38
N GLY A 23 -12.91 5.10 3.52
CA GLY A 23 -12.88 6.51 3.92
C GLY A 23 -11.59 7.25 3.54
N TRP A 24 -10.73 6.66 2.72
CA TRP A 24 -9.46 7.28 2.30
C TRP A 24 -9.64 8.17 1.07
N LEU A 25 -8.83 9.23 0.99
CA LEU A 25 -8.80 10.11 -0.19
C LEU A 25 -7.57 9.83 -1.04
N LEU A 26 -7.74 9.79 -2.35
CA LEU A 26 -6.63 9.77 -3.29
C LEU A 26 -5.95 11.15 -3.35
N ASP A 27 -4.65 11.21 -3.04
CA ASP A 27 -3.84 12.42 -3.06
C ASP A 27 -2.68 12.30 -4.05
N SER A 28 -2.71 13.10 -5.11
CA SER A 28 -1.70 13.13 -6.20
C SER A 28 -0.63 14.20 -6.04
N GLN A 29 -0.63 14.97 -4.95
CA GLN A 29 0.30 16.10 -4.77
C GLN A 29 1.78 15.69 -4.76
N PHE A 30 2.08 14.41 -4.51
CA PHE A 30 3.43 13.87 -4.42
C PHE A 30 3.81 12.91 -5.55
N GLU A 31 2.97 12.78 -6.58
CA GLU A 31 3.19 11.84 -7.69
C GLU A 31 4.53 12.08 -8.38
N ILE A 32 4.90 13.34 -8.65
CA ILE A 32 6.17 13.68 -9.32
C ILE A 32 7.39 13.25 -8.49
N GLN A 33 7.33 13.38 -7.16
CA GLN A 33 8.43 13.02 -6.27
C GLN A 33 8.49 11.50 -6.01
N MET A 34 7.33 10.84 -5.96
CA MET A 34 7.21 9.47 -5.45
C MET A 34 6.90 8.43 -6.53
N GLY A 35 6.60 8.87 -7.75
CA GLY A 35 6.22 8.03 -8.89
C GLY A 35 4.78 7.52 -8.87
N SER A 36 4.02 7.76 -7.79
CA SER A 36 2.60 7.41 -7.66
C SER A 36 1.90 8.25 -6.57
N PRO A 37 0.57 8.44 -6.65
CA PRO A 37 -0.24 9.02 -5.57
C PRO A 37 -0.30 8.13 -4.31
N TYR A 38 -0.97 8.62 -3.27
CA TYR A 38 -1.21 7.87 -2.03
C TYR A 38 -2.66 7.97 -1.60
N LEU A 39 -3.11 6.98 -0.83
CA LEU A 39 -4.30 7.12 -0.02
C LEU A 39 -3.98 7.89 1.26
N LEU A 40 -4.76 8.94 1.53
CA LEU A 40 -4.67 9.80 2.70
C LEU A 40 -5.91 9.61 3.60
N ALA A 41 -5.69 9.09 4.80
CA ALA A 41 -6.68 9.07 5.88
C ALA A 41 -6.76 10.46 6.51
N HIS A 42 -7.41 11.42 5.84
CA HIS A 42 -7.42 12.80 6.33
C HIS A 42 -8.12 12.91 7.69
N GLY A 43 -9.15 12.08 7.94
CA GLY A 43 -9.72 11.63 9.23
C GLY A 43 -10.12 12.67 10.29
N LEU A 44 -9.62 13.91 10.22
CA LEU A 44 -9.69 14.98 11.23
C LEU A 44 -9.60 14.45 12.67
N GLY A 45 -8.66 13.52 12.91
CA GLY A 45 -8.44 12.88 14.21
C GLY A 45 -9.36 11.71 14.54
N ARG A 46 -10.16 11.24 13.58
CA ARG A 46 -11.00 10.05 13.68
C ARG A 46 -10.54 8.98 12.69
N PRO A 47 -10.62 7.69 13.06
CA PRO A 47 -10.41 6.61 12.11
C PRO A 47 -11.36 6.73 10.91
N VAL A 48 -10.84 6.38 9.74
CA VAL A 48 -11.63 6.23 8.51
C VAL A 48 -11.86 4.74 8.24
N GLU A 49 -12.86 4.41 7.42
CA GLU A 49 -13.10 3.04 6.97
C GLU A 49 -11.92 2.51 6.14
N ASP A 50 -11.70 1.19 6.19
CA ASP A 50 -10.58 0.53 5.52
C ASP A 50 -10.67 0.64 4.00
N ALA A 51 -9.53 0.84 3.35
CA ALA A 51 -9.40 0.65 1.90
C ALA A 51 -9.10 -0.82 1.60
N ILE A 52 -9.75 -1.40 0.59
CA ILE A 52 -9.76 -2.83 0.31
C ILE A 52 -9.53 -3.09 -1.19
N THR A 53 -8.70 -4.09 -1.46
CA THR A 53 -8.61 -4.75 -2.77
C THR A 53 -8.35 -6.24 -2.60
N THR A 54 -8.55 -7.01 -3.66
CA THR A 54 -8.16 -8.42 -3.72
C THR A 54 -7.11 -8.61 -4.80
N VAL A 55 -6.03 -9.31 -4.47
CA VAL A 55 -4.96 -9.61 -5.44
C VAL A 55 -4.79 -11.12 -5.61
N GLU A 56 -4.49 -11.54 -6.84
CA GLU A 56 -4.15 -12.93 -7.12
C GLU A 56 -2.68 -13.19 -6.77
N ILE A 57 -2.45 -14.24 -5.98
CA ILE A 57 -1.10 -14.67 -5.61
C ILE A 57 -0.66 -15.77 -6.60
N PRO A 58 0.39 -15.52 -7.40
CA PRO A 58 0.74 -16.39 -8.53
C PRO A 58 1.36 -17.73 -8.11
N GLU A 59 1.93 -17.81 -6.90
CA GLU A 59 2.64 -19.00 -6.41
C GLU A 59 2.40 -19.20 -4.91
N THR A 60 2.27 -20.46 -4.47
CA THR A 60 2.22 -20.73 -3.02
C THR A 60 3.62 -20.64 -2.44
N ALA A 61 3.87 -19.64 -1.60
CA ALA A 61 5.15 -19.40 -0.94
C ALA A 61 4.96 -18.62 0.36
N GLU A 62 6.05 -18.44 1.11
CA GLU A 62 6.10 -17.45 2.19
C GLU A 62 6.39 -16.06 1.59
N TYR A 63 5.59 -15.07 1.97
CA TYR A 63 5.70 -13.70 1.48
C TYR A 63 6.08 -12.75 2.62
N THR A 64 6.96 -11.79 2.32
CA THR A 64 7.16 -10.62 3.17
C THR A 64 6.37 -9.46 2.59
N VAL A 65 5.46 -8.90 3.39
CA VAL A 65 4.65 -7.74 3.00
C VAL A 65 5.37 -6.47 3.45
N TRP A 66 5.56 -5.55 2.50
CA TRP A 66 6.12 -4.23 2.76
C TRP A 66 5.07 -3.18 2.44
N VAL A 67 4.92 -2.19 3.30
CA VAL A 67 4.01 -1.07 3.10
C VAL A 67 4.80 0.23 3.08
N ARG A 68 4.66 0.99 2.00
CA ARG A 68 5.18 2.36 1.91
C ARG A 68 4.15 3.30 2.55
N ALA A 69 4.32 3.59 3.83
CA ALA A 69 3.46 4.50 4.58
C ALA A 69 4.18 5.78 4.96
N LYS A 70 3.43 6.87 5.13
CA LYS A 70 3.93 8.14 5.66
C LYS A 70 3.03 8.64 6.78
N ASP A 71 3.61 8.79 7.96
CA ASP A 71 2.96 9.48 9.07
C ASP A 71 3.26 10.99 9.00
N TRP A 72 2.21 11.80 8.88
CA TRP A 72 2.29 13.26 8.84
C TRP A 72 2.30 13.89 10.23
N VAL A 73 1.87 13.15 11.26
CA VAL A 73 1.82 13.60 12.66
C VAL A 73 2.39 12.51 13.58
N PRO A 74 3.73 12.34 13.61
CA PRO A 74 4.39 11.23 14.31
C PRO A 74 4.11 11.13 15.82
N SER A 75 3.70 12.23 16.45
CA SER A 75 3.32 12.22 17.87
C SER A 75 2.00 11.48 18.14
N HIS A 76 1.21 11.21 17.09
CA HIS A 76 -0.13 10.61 17.14
C HIS A 76 -0.22 9.33 16.30
N SER A 77 0.92 8.65 16.05
CA SER A 77 0.94 7.41 15.29
C SER A 77 -0.03 6.37 15.89
N PRO A 78 -0.85 5.70 15.06
CA PRO A 78 -1.64 4.55 15.51
C PRO A 78 -0.73 3.41 15.98
N GLY A 79 -1.19 2.59 16.93
CA GLY A 79 -0.49 1.39 17.41
C GLY A 79 0.42 1.57 18.63
N ARG A 80 0.23 2.62 19.44
CA ARG A 80 0.70 2.68 20.84
C ARG A 80 -0.34 2.15 21.81
#